data_AF-A0A838CW20-F1
#
_entry.id   AF-A0A838CW20-F1
#
_cell.length_a   1.000
_cell.length_b   1.000
_cell.length_c   1.000
_cell.angle_alpha   90.00
_cell.angle_beta   90.00
_cell.angle_gamma   90.00
#
_symmetry.space_group_name_H-M   'P 1'
#
loop_
_entity.id
_entity.type
_entity.pdbx_description
1 polymer ?
#
loop_
_entity_poly.entity_id
_entity_poly.type
_entity_poly.pdbx_seq_one_letter_code
_entity_poly.pdbx_strand_id
1 'polypeptide(L)'
;MQQVRLGDTSISTEQIRMIRTRLETKMTGPCTLMVTSPDSMKQKSLISSKLALSFAEQGKKVLLVDCNVRYPKVHEWFQVDNQSGWTTAFHSTLHSPLDFVHETYQKGLSVLTTGPHTQQPSMLWNQNIWVKWGEGFRQNYDLILFEAPSMLAYADAHLVMNHCDGVVMTVRRHQSKNEEAREAKEAIEQTNVPIWGVILQTG
;
A
#
# COMPACT_ATOMS: atom_id res chain seq x y z
N MET A 1 -12.48 2.15 15.62
CA MET A 1 -11.03 2.41 15.55
C MET A 1 -10.83 3.92 15.53
N GLN A 2 -9.84 4.47 16.23
CA GLN A 2 -9.55 5.91 16.15
C GLN A 2 -8.95 6.23 14.78
N GLN A 3 -9.33 7.37 14.20
CA GLN A 3 -8.79 7.84 12.93
C GLN A 3 -7.27 8.00 13.07
N VAL A 4 -6.52 7.36 12.18
CA VAL A 4 -5.05 7.39 12.19
C VAL A 4 -4.57 8.82 12.06
N ARG A 5 -3.59 9.23 12.87
CA ARG A 5 -2.84 10.49 12.73
C ARG A 5 -1.34 10.23 12.80
N LEU A 6 -0.54 11.13 12.21
CA LEU A 6 0.91 11.00 12.29
C LEU A 6 1.42 11.03 13.73
N GLY A 7 0.81 11.88 14.56
CA GLY A 7 1.17 12.08 15.97
C GLY A 7 0.72 10.98 16.94
N ASP A 8 0.03 9.93 16.46
CA ASP A 8 -0.44 8.85 17.34
C ASP A 8 0.73 8.04 17.91
N THR A 9 0.67 7.71 19.20
CA THR A 9 1.79 7.23 20.02
C THR A 9 2.29 5.82 19.70
N SER A 10 1.54 5.00 18.95
CA SER A 10 1.89 3.60 18.69
C SER A 10 3.06 3.38 17.74
N ILE A 11 3.39 4.35 16.89
CA ILE A 11 4.54 4.31 15.97
C ILE A 11 5.14 5.70 15.93
N SER A 12 6.45 5.81 16.15
CA SER A 12 7.17 7.09 16.16
C SER A 12 7.01 7.85 14.85
N THR A 13 6.47 9.05 14.96
CA THR A 13 6.31 10.00 13.84
C THR A 13 7.66 10.34 13.20
N GLU A 14 8.70 10.53 14.01
CA GLU A 14 10.02 10.89 13.51
C GLU A 14 10.65 9.75 12.72
N GLN A 15 10.48 8.50 13.17
CA GLN A 15 10.94 7.34 12.40
C GLN A 15 10.23 7.23 11.06
N ILE A 16 8.91 7.47 11.01
CA ILE A 16 8.15 7.51 9.76
C ILE A 16 8.66 8.62 8.83
N ARG A 17 8.98 9.81 9.36
CA ARG A 17 9.57 10.91 8.58
C ARG A 17 10.95 10.56 8.04
N MET A 18 11.81 9.93 8.84
CA MET A 18 13.13 9.44 8.40
C MET A 18 13.01 8.39 7.30
N ILE A 19 12.07 7.44 7.44
CA ILE A 19 11.79 6.41 6.41
C ILE A 19 11.31 7.08 5.12
N ARG A 20 10.33 7.98 5.21
CA ARG A 20 9.83 8.77 4.06
C ARG A 20 10.97 9.49 3.36
N THR A 21 11.80 10.23 4.07
CA THR A 21 12.95 10.96 3.48
C THR A 21 13.87 10.03 2.70
N ARG A 22 14.19 8.84 3.24
CA ARG A 22 15.02 7.85 2.53
C ARG A 22 14.35 7.30 1.28
N LEU A 23 13.07 6.97 1.35
CA LEU A 23 12.31 6.48 0.20
C LEU A 23 12.19 7.55 -0.89
N GLU A 24 11.99 8.81 -0.50
CA GLU A 24 11.88 9.94 -1.42
C GLU A 24 13.13 10.14 -2.27
N THR A 25 14.34 9.84 -1.74
CA THR A 25 15.58 9.90 -2.53
C THR A 25 15.63 8.92 -3.71
N LYS A 26 14.77 7.89 -3.71
CA LYS A 26 14.66 6.92 -4.80
C LYS A 26 13.61 7.31 -5.85
N MET A 27 12.79 8.32 -5.56
CA MET A 27 11.74 8.79 -6.45
C MET A 27 12.30 9.78 -7.47
N THR A 28 12.17 9.49 -8.76
CA THR A 28 12.59 10.38 -9.87
C THR A 28 11.41 11.08 -10.56
N GLY A 29 10.18 10.85 -10.08
CA GLY A 29 8.93 11.35 -10.63
C GLY A 29 7.74 10.60 -9.99
N PRO A 30 6.55 10.62 -10.63
CA PRO A 30 5.42 9.80 -10.20
C PRO A 30 5.77 8.32 -10.14
N CYS A 31 5.69 7.70 -8.97
CA CYS A 31 6.06 6.30 -8.80
C CYS A 31 5.02 5.48 -8.03
N THR A 32 5.10 4.17 -8.19
CA THR A 32 4.32 3.18 -7.44
C THR A 32 5.23 2.44 -6.45
N LEU A 33 4.78 2.37 -5.19
CA LEU A 33 5.54 1.71 -4.12
C LEU A 33 4.65 0.71 -3.41
N MET A 34 5.11 -0.51 -3.24
CA MET A 34 4.42 -1.54 -2.46
C MET A 34 4.93 -1.56 -1.03
N VAL A 35 4.02 -1.72 -0.06
CA VAL A 35 4.35 -2.08 1.33
C VAL A 35 3.79 -3.48 1.58
N THR A 36 4.67 -4.41 1.92
CA THR A 36 4.33 -5.82 2.20
C THR A 36 5.04 -6.33 3.45
N SER A 37 4.85 -7.60 3.79
CA SER A 37 5.47 -8.31 4.90
C SER A 37 5.66 -9.78 4.55
N PRO A 38 6.67 -10.47 5.10
CA PRO A 38 6.81 -11.91 4.91
C PRO A 38 5.58 -12.66 5.41
N ASP A 39 5.18 -12.37 6.64
CA ASP A 39 4.07 -12.99 7.37
C ASP A 39 2.88 -12.01 7.56
N SER A 40 1.77 -12.50 8.10
CA SER A 40 0.59 -11.67 8.39
C SER A 40 0.87 -10.72 9.58
N MET A 41 1.21 -9.48 9.27
CA MET A 41 1.51 -8.46 10.27
C MET A 41 0.34 -7.52 10.53
N LYS A 42 -0.12 -7.50 11.79
CA LYS A 42 -1.25 -6.69 12.25
C LYS A 42 -1.09 -5.18 12.01
N GLN A 43 0.15 -4.67 11.99
CA GLN A 43 0.43 -3.23 11.94
C GLN A 43 0.95 -2.76 10.57
N LYS A 44 1.03 -3.61 9.55
CA LYS A 44 1.50 -3.20 8.22
C LYS A 44 0.65 -2.08 7.62
N SER A 45 -0.68 -2.23 7.69
CA SER A 45 -1.62 -1.20 7.21
C SER A 45 -1.51 0.12 7.98
N LEU A 46 -1.12 0.09 9.25
CA LEU A 46 -0.83 1.30 10.02
C LEU A 46 0.47 1.96 9.54
N ILE A 47 1.52 1.20 9.26
CA ILE A 47 2.77 1.73 8.69
C ILE A 47 2.52 2.37 7.33
N SER A 48 1.85 1.68 6.40
CA SER A 48 1.57 2.22 5.08
C SER A 48 0.71 3.48 5.17
N SER A 49 -0.30 3.50 6.05
CA SER A 49 -1.13 4.69 6.31
C SER A 49 -0.32 5.87 6.83
N LYS A 50 0.58 5.64 7.81
CA LYS A 50 1.45 6.69 8.36
C LYS A 50 2.49 7.17 7.34
N LEU A 51 3.02 6.29 6.49
CA LEU A 51 3.90 6.69 5.40
C LEU A 51 3.16 7.57 4.39
N ALA A 52 1.96 7.17 3.98
CA ALA A 52 1.14 7.95 3.04
C ALA A 52 0.83 9.36 3.58
N LEU A 53 0.42 9.45 4.84
CA LEU A 53 0.22 10.73 5.52
C LEU A 53 1.51 11.57 5.57
N SER A 54 2.67 10.96 5.84
CA SER A 54 3.97 11.64 5.92
C SER A 54 4.40 12.25 4.57
N PHE A 55 4.15 11.54 3.46
CA PHE A 55 4.36 12.08 2.12
C PHE A 55 3.38 13.23 1.81
N ALA A 56 2.11 13.10 2.19
CA ALA A 56 1.11 14.14 1.98
C ALA A 56 1.37 15.42 2.81
N GLU A 57 1.85 15.30 4.06
CA GLU A 57 2.30 16.43 4.87
C GLU A 57 3.41 17.25 4.18
N GLN A 58 4.17 16.61 3.28
CA GLN A 58 5.27 17.21 2.53
C GLN A 58 4.85 17.75 1.15
N GLY A 59 3.53 17.82 0.93
CA GLY A 59 2.94 18.42 -0.26
C GLY A 59 2.83 17.51 -1.47
N LYS A 60 3.18 16.21 -1.35
CA LYS A 60 2.95 15.23 -2.41
C LYS A 60 1.47 14.91 -2.53
N LYS A 61 1.00 14.70 -3.75
CA LYS A 61 -0.29 14.05 -4.01
C LYS A 61 -0.11 12.54 -3.88
N VAL A 62 -0.72 11.94 -2.87
CA VAL A 62 -0.57 10.53 -2.52
C VAL A 62 -1.90 9.81 -2.69
N LEU A 63 -1.86 8.67 -3.38
CA LEU A 63 -2.94 7.69 -3.38
C LEU A 63 -2.51 6.47 -2.58
N LEU A 64 -3.17 6.20 -1.45
CA LEU A 64 -2.99 4.94 -0.72
C LEU A 64 -4.04 3.93 -1.17
N VAL A 65 -3.58 2.80 -1.66
CA VAL A 65 -4.43 1.75 -2.21
C VAL A 65 -4.42 0.54 -1.28
N ASP A 66 -5.59 0.13 -0.80
CA ASP A 66 -5.76 -1.13 -0.06
C ASP A 66 -5.86 -2.30 -1.06
N CYS A 67 -4.77 -3.06 -1.19
CA CYS A 67 -4.72 -4.26 -2.03
C CYS A 67 -5.06 -5.53 -1.23
N ASN A 68 -5.24 -5.43 0.09
CA ASN A 68 -5.49 -6.57 0.95
C ASN A 68 -7.00 -6.85 1.04
N VAL A 69 -7.60 -7.25 -0.08
CA VAL A 69 -9.03 -7.58 -0.19
C VAL A 69 -9.48 -8.73 0.72
N ARG A 70 -8.54 -9.49 1.29
CA ARG A 70 -8.81 -10.56 2.25
C ARG A 70 -9.03 -10.02 3.66
N TYR A 71 -8.27 -9.00 4.04
CA TYR A 71 -8.34 -8.35 5.36
C TYR A 71 -8.21 -6.84 5.21
N PRO A 72 -9.22 -6.16 4.64
CA PRO A 72 -9.16 -4.73 4.37
C PRO A 72 -9.05 -3.96 5.68
N LYS A 73 -8.13 -2.99 5.72
CA LYS A 73 -7.84 -2.22 6.95
C LYS A 73 -7.65 -0.74 6.74
N VAL A 74 -7.33 -0.28 5.53
CA VAL A 74 -7.08 1.14 5.26
C VAL A 74 -8.32 1.97 5.56
N HIS A 75 -9.50 1.52 5.14
CA HIS A 75 -10.76 2.22 5.39
C HIS A 75 -11.03 2.46 6.89
N GLU A 76 -10.69 1.49 7.76
CA GLU A 76 -10.84 1.62 9.22
C GLU A 76 -9.93 2.72 9.78
N TRP A 77 -8.70 2.84 9.27
CA TRP A 77 -7.73 3.85 9.70
C TRP A 77 -8.17 5.26 9.30
N PHE A 78 -8.70 5.44 8.09
CA PHE A 78 -9.11 6.76 7.60
C PHE A 78 -10.56 7.13 7.92
N GLN A 79 -11.33 6.19 8.46
CA GLN A 79 -12.77 6.33 8.73
C GLN A 79 -13.59 6.69 7.48
N VAL A 80 -13.26 6.05 6.36
CA VAL A 80 -14.02 6.12 5.11
C VAL A 80 -14.84 4.84 4.93
N ASP A 81 -15.89 4.88 4.09
CA ASP A 81 -16.64 3.68 3.79
C ASP A 81 -15.82 2.69 2.94
N ASN A 82 -16.21 1.41 3.01
CA ASN A 82 -15.64 0.35 2.18
C ASN A 82 -16.72 -0.32 1.33
N GLN A 83 -17.81 0.41 1.03
CA GLN A 83 -18.87 -0.08 0.14
C GLN A 83 -18.54 0.22 -1.32
N SER A 84 -17.62 1.16 -1.56
CA SER A 84 -17.12 1.55 -2.86
C SER A 84 -15.58 1.57 -2.86
N GLY A 85 -14.94 0.83 -3.77
CA GLY A 85 -13.48 0.70 -3.88
C GLY A 85 -13.05 -0.15 -5.07
N TRP A 86 -11.91 -0.85 -4.97
CA TRP A 86 -11.36 -1.69 -6.05
C TRP A 86 -12.34 -2.68 -6.64
N THR A 87 -13.07 -3.42 -5.80
CA THR A 87 -13.96 -4.48 -6.25
C THR A 87 -15.16 -3.91 -7.01
N THR A 88 -15.76 -2.81 -6.55
CA THR A 88 -16.84 -2.13 -7.28
C THR A 88 -16.34 -1.49 -8.55
N ALA A 89 -15.16 -0.86 -8.52
CA ALA A 89 -14.54 -0.24 -9.68
C ALA A 89 -14.27 -1.28 -10.77
N PHE A 90 -13.80 -2.47 -10.39
CA PHE A 90 -13.49 -3.56 -11.32
C PHE A 90 -14.74 -4.05 -12.07
N HIS A 91 -15.89 -4.03 -11.41
CA HIS A 91 -17.17 -4.41 -12.02
C HIS A 91 -17.87 -3.26 -12.75
N SER A 92 -17.36 -2.02 -12.66
CA SER A 92 -17.93 -0.88 -13.37
C SER A 92 -17.42 -0.80 -14.81
N THR A 93 -18.33 -0.60 -15.75
CA THR A 93 -18.01 -0.42 -17.18
C THR A 93 -17.99 1.04 -17.62
N LEU A 94 -18.48 1.95 -16.78
CA LEU A 94 -18.77 3.34 -17.17
C LEU A 94 -18.00 4.39 -16.36
N HIS A 95 -17.22 3.98 -15.36
CA HIS A 95 -16.61 4.91 -14.41
C HIS A 95 -15.08 4.81 -14.43
N SER A 96 -14.45 5.96 -14.24
CA SER A 96 -13.01 6.05 -14.03
C SER A 96 -12.66 5.42 -12.68
N PRO A 97 -11.47 4.81 -12.53
CA PRO A 97 -10.98 4.34 -11.23
C PRO A 97 -10.90 5.45 -10.19
N LEU A 98 -10.70 6.69 -10.65
CA LEU A 98 -10.65 7.87 -9.81
C LEU A 98 -12.00 8.18 -9.15
N ASP A 99 -13.12 7.73 -9.74
CA ASP A 99 -14.47 7.96 -9.20
C ASP A 99 -14.73 7.14 -7.92
N PHE A 100 -13.88 6.15 -7.65
CA PHE A 100 -13.95 5.28 -6.47
C PHE A 100 -12.94 5.65 -5.38
N VAL A 101 -12.18 6.73 -5.60
CA VAL A 101 -11.20 7.22 -4.65
C VAL A 101 -11.89 8.12 -3.63
N HIS A 102 -11.57 7.90 -2.37
CA HIS A 102 -12.06 8.72 -1.26
C HIS A 102 -11.01 9.75 -0.87
N GLU A 103 -11.38 11.02 -0.77
CA GLU A 103 -10.55 12.01 -0.10
C GLU A 103 -10.47 11.70 1.39
N THR A 104 -9.30 11.94 1.99
CA THR A 104 -9.14 11.80 3.44
C THR A 104 -9.19 13.16 4.13
N TYR A 105 -9.18 13.16 5.47
CA TYR A 105 -9.02 14.38 6.24
C TYR A 105 -7.68 15.09 5.99
N GLN A 106 -6.66 14.37 5.48
CA GLN A 106 -5.35 14.92 5.18
C GLN A 106 -5.33 15.42 3.73
N LYS A 107 -5.15 16.73 3.57
CA LYS A 107 -4.98 17.34 2.23
C LYS A 107 -3.80 16.68 1.50
N GLY A 108 -4.04 16.34 0.24
CA GLY A 108 -3.06 15.68 -0.62
C GLY A 108 -3.01 14.16 -0.44
N LEU A 109 -3.80 13.58 0.47
CA LEU A 109 -3.93 12.14 0.60
C LEU A 109 -5.35 11.68 0.25
N SER A 110 -5.40 10.77 -0.71
CA SER A 110 -6.61 10.05 -1.07
C SER A 110 -6.42 8.55 -0.83
N VAL A 111 -7.52 7.83 -0.61
CA VAL A 111 -7.52 6.38 -0.40
C VAL A 111 -8.42 5.68 -1.39
N LEU A 112 -7.92 4.61 -2.00
CA LEU A 112 -8.73 3.65 -2.75
C LEU A 112 -8.86 2.40 -1.90
N THR A 113 -10.04 2.21 -1.32
CA THR A 113 -10.34 1.07 -0.45
C THR A 113 -10.57 -0.20 -1.28
N THR A 114 -10.75 -1.35 -0.62
CA THR A 114 -10.99 -2.60 -1.35
C THR A 114 -12.36 -2.63 -1.99
N GLY A 115 -13.35 -2.00 -1.36
CA GLY A 115 -14.77 -2.27 -1.62
C GLY A 115 -15.24 -3.58 -0.97
N PRO A 116 -16.46 -4.04 -1.28
CA PRO A 116 -17.06 -5.27 -0.76
C PRO A 116 -16.20 -6.51 -1.04
N HIS A 117 -16.35 -7.52 -0.19
CA HIS A 117 -15.66 -8.80 -0.31
C HIS A 117 -15.89 -9.45 -1.69
N THR A 118 -14.83 -9.94 -2.31
CA THR A 118 -14.87 -10.70 -3.58
C THR A 118 -14.42 -12.14 -3.38
N GLN A 119 -15.04 -13.07 -4.11
CA GLN A 119 -14.64 -14.47 -4.15
C GLN A 119 -13.39 -14.70 -5.02
N GLN A 120 -12.98 -13.71 -5.82
CA GLN A 120 -11.89 -13.83 -6.79
C GLN A 120 -10.84 -12.70 -6.66
N PRO A 121 -10.14 -12.59 -5.51
CA PRO A 121 -9.11 -11.55 -5.25
C PRO A 121 -8.08 -11.35 -6.35
N SER A 122 -7.59 -12.44 -6.94
CA SER A 122 -6.47 -12.42 -7.88
C SER A 122 -6.82 -11.76 -9.21
N MET A 123 -8.09 -11.76 -9.62
CA MET A 123 -8.52 -11.17 -10.89
C MET A 123 -8.40 -9.64 -10.92
N LEU A 124 -8.44 -8.99 -9.75
CA LEU A 124 -8.30 -7.54 -9.62
C LEU A 124 -6.92 -7.04 -10.07
N TRP A 125 -5.92 -7.93 -10.07
CA TRP A 125 -4.52 -7.61 -10.38
C TRP A 125 -4.11 -7.96 -11.82
N ASN A 126 -5.09 -8.24 -12.68
CA ASN A 126 -4.86 -8.53 -14.10
C ASN A 126 -4.19 -7.33 -14.81
N GLN A 127 -3.13 -7.61 -15.56
CA GLN A 127 -2.29 -6.63 -16.23
C GLN A 127 -3.08 -5.63 -17.09
N ASN A 128 -4.11 -6.08 -17.82
CA ASN A 128 -4.85 -5.21 -18.73
C ASN A 128 -5.62 -4.09 -18.01
N ILE A 129 -6.03 -4.32 -16.76
CA ILE A 129 -6.76 -3.35 -15.95
C ILE A 129 -5.76 -2.35 -15.35
N TRP A 130 -4.64 -2.87 -14.85
CA TRP A 130 -3.58 -2.05 -14.26
C TRP A 130 -2.90 -1.12 -15.23
N VAL A 131 -2.69 -1.53 -16.48
CA VAL A 131 -2.14 -0.62 -17.50
C VAL A 131 -3.05 0.59 -17.66
N LYS A 132 -4.36 0.37 -17.80
CA LYS A 132 -5.33 1.46 -17.98
C LYS A 132 -5.48 2.35 -16.74
N TRP A 133 -5.57 1.74 -15.56
CA TRP A 133 -5.85 2.46 -14.33
C TRP A 133 -4.60 3.12 -13.75
N GLY A 134 -3.47 2.42 -13.84
CA GLY A 134 -2.17 2.89 -13.39
C GLY A 134 -1.74 4.16 -14.10
N GLU A 135 -2.00 4.29 -15.40
CA GLU A 135 -1.74 5.54 -16.14
C GLU A 135 -2.58 6.70 -15.58
N GLY A 136 -3.89 6.49 -15.38
CA GLY A 136 -4.77 7.50 -14.79
C GLY A 136 -4.32 7.92 -13.39
N PHE A 137 -3.88 6.98 -12.55
CA PHE A 137 -3.34 7.31 -11.24
C PHE A 137 -2.01 8.07 -11.34
N ARG A 138 -1.06 7.64 -12.18
CA ARG A 138 0.25 8.30 -12.33
C ARG A 138 0.15 9.73 -12.87
N GLN A 139 -0.93 10.06 -13.58
CA GLN A 139 -1.21 11.43 -14.03
C GLN A 139 -1.72 12.35 -12.91
N ASN A 140 -2.31 11.78 -11.85
CA ASN A 140 -2.99 12.54 -10.80
C ASN A 140 -2.24 12.54 -9.45
N TYR A 141 -1.33 11.59 -9.25
CA TYR A 141 -0.62 11.39 -7.99
C TYR A 141 0.89 11.31 -8.21
N ASP A 142 1.65 11.91 -7.29
CA ASP A 142 3.11 11.83 -7.24
C ASP A 142 3.58 10.48 -6.66
N LEU A 143 2.76 9.88 -5.80
CA LEU A 143 3.03 8.59 -5.17
C LEU A 143 1.74 7.77 -5.09
N ILE A 144 1.81 6.55 -5.61
CA ILE A 144 0.76 5.53 -5.41
C ILE A 144 1.36 4.47 -4.48
N LEU A 145 0.85 4.39 -3.25
CA LEU A 145 1.33 3.47 -2.23
C LEU A 145 0.35 2.29 -2.12
N PHE A 146 0.82 1.08 -2.41
CA PHE A 146 0.04 -0.15 -2.29
C PHE A 146 0.24 -0.80 -0.92
N GLU A 147 -0.82 -0.90 -0.12
CA GLU A 147 -0.87 -1.76 1.06
C GLU A 147 -1.24 -3.16 0.60
N ALA A 148 -0.26 -4.06 0.57
CA ALA A 148 -0.45 -5.39 -0.01
C ALA A 148 -0.48 -6.49 1.05
N PRO A 149 -1.14 -7.63 0.77
CA PRO A 149 -1.14 -8.78 1.68
C PRO A 149 0.28 -9.34 1.91
N SER A 150 0.38 -10.32 2.83
CA SER A 150 1.66 -10.99 3.14
C SER A 150 2.18 -11.72 1.90
N MET A 151 3.48 -11.59 1.65
CA MET A 151 4.15 -12.14 0.47
C MET A 151 4.13 -13.67 0.47
N LEU A 152 4.37 -14.31 1.62
CA LEU A 152 4.40 -15.77 1.70
C LEU A 152 3.02 -16.40 1.88
N ALA A 153 2.04 -15.64 2.38
CA ALA A 153 0.70 -16.17 2.65
C ALA A 153 -0.23 -16.10 1.44
N TYR A 154 -0.03 -15.15 0.52
CA TYR A 154 -1.01 -14.86 -0.54
C TYR A 154 -0.37 -14.51 -1.88
N ALA A 155 -0.76 -15.25 -2.92
CA ALA A 155 -0.33 -15.02 -4.31
C ALA A 155 -0.67 -13.61 -4.83
N ASP A 156 -1.72 -12.98 -4.30
CA ASP A 156 -2.16 -11.64 -4.68
C ASP A 156 -1.04 -10.60 -4.49
N ALA A 157 -0.17 -10.78 -3.50
CA ALA A 157 0.96 -9.89 -3.26
C ALA A 157 1.93 -9.88 -4.46
N HIS A 158 2.24 -11.04 -5.04
CA HIS A 158 3.09 -11.13 -6.22
C HIS A 158 2.47 -10.45 -7.44
N LEU A 159 1.15 -10.53 -7.59
CA LEU A 159 0.45 -9.88 -8.70
C LEU A 159 0.48 -8.36 -8.57
N VAL A 160 0.24 -7.82 -7.37
CA VAL A 160 0.37 -6.38 -7.07
C VAL A 160 1.79 -5.89 -7.34
N MET A 161 2.79 -6.65 -6.91
CA MET A 161 4.21 -6.30 -7.01
C MET A 161 4.63 -6.00 -8.46
N ASN A 162 4.12 -6.75 -9.44
CA ASN A 162 4.44 -6.57 -10.85
C ASN A 162 4.05 -5.19 -11.42
N HIS A 163 3.22 -4.43 -10.70
CA HIS A 163 2.79 -3.08 -11.07
C HIS A 163 3.53 -1.97 -10.30
N CYS A 164 4.53 -2.35 -9.51
CA CYS A 164 5.23 -1.47 -8.59
C CYS A 164 6.65 -1.14 -9.07
N ASP A 165 7.08 0.11 -8.90
CA ASP A 165 8.46 0.54 -9.19
C ASP A 165 9.43 0.14 -8.07
N GLY A 166 8.90 -0.20 -6.89
CA GLY A 166 9.68 -0.69 -5.76
C GLY A 166 8.85 -1.36 -4.67
N VAL A 167 9.53 -2.12 -3.82
CA VAL A 167 8.93 -2.78 -2.65
C VAL A 167 9.61 -2.33 -1.36
N VAL A 168 8.80 -2.05 -0.34
CA VAL A 168 9.22 -1.92 1.06
C VAL A 168 8.68 -3.09 1.84
N MET A 169 9.58 -3.87 2.43
CA MET A 169 9.20 -4.96 3.33
C MET A 169 9.12 -4.43 4.76
N THR A 170 8.06 -4.78 5.45
CA THR A 170 7.94 -4.58 6.90
C THR A 170 8.22 -5.92 7.58
N VAL A 171 9.06 -5.90 8.62
CA VAL A 171 9.40 -7.08 9.42
C VAL A 171 9.34 -6.70 10.90
N ARG A 172 8.99 -7.65 11.77
CA ARG A 172 8.93 -7.39 13.21
C ARG A 172 9.95 -8.23 13.97
N ARG A 173 10.75 -7.53 14.79
CA ARG A 173 11.72 -8.13 15.69
C ARG A 173 11.02 -9.14 16.60
N HIS A 174 11.60 -10.33 16.72
CA HIS A 174 11.10 -11.44 17.55
C HIS A 174 9.74 -12.03 17.13
N GLN A 175 9.11 -11.56 16.05
CA GLN A 175 7.87 -12.15 15.51
C GLN A 175 8.07 -12.72 14.11
N SER A 176 8.65 -11.94 13.20
CA SER A 176 9.01 -12.44 11.87
C SER A 176 10.22 -13.36 11.97
N LYS A 177 10.11 -14.59 11.45
CA LYS A 177 11.26 -15.51 11.42
C LYS A 177 12.27 -15.04 10.38
N ASN A 178 13.56 -15.17 10.69
CA ASN A 178 14.62 -14.81 9.75
C ASN A 178 14.52 -15.59 8.44
N GLU A 179 14.11 -16.86 8.51
CA GLU A 179 13.90 -17.73 7.34
C GLU A 179 12.77 -17.19 6.45
N GLU A 180 11.61 -16.88 7.02
CA GLU A 180 10.47 -16.31 6.31
C GLU A 180 10.83 -14.93 5.70
N ALA A 181 11.55 -14.09 6.44
CA ALA A 181 12.02 -12.80 5.89
C ALA A 181 12.98 -12.99 4.71
N ARG A 182 13.86 -14.00 4.76
CA ARG A 182 14.78 -14.33 3.68
C ARG A 182 14.04 -14.89 2.47
N GLU A 183 13.10 -15.80 2.68
CA GLU A 183 12.27 -16.38 1.62
C GLU A 183 11.45 -15.31 0.91
N ALA A 184 10.82 -14.39 1.65
CA ALA A 184 10.09 -13.28 1.04
C ALA A 184 11.00 -12.35 0.22
N LYS A 185 12.21 -12.08 0.72
CA LYS A 185 13.23 -11.32 -0.03
C LYS A 185 13.62 -12.04 -1.32
N GLU A 186 13.96 -13.33 -1.24
CA GLU A 186 14.33 -14.15 -2.40
C GLU A 186 13.21 -14.18 -3.44
N ALA A 187 11.95 -14.28 -3.01
CA ALA A 187 10.80 -14.26 -3.91
C ALA A 187 10.59 -12.91 -4.61
N ILE A 188 10.92 -11.79 -3.96
CA ILE A 188 10.91 -10.47 -4.60
C ILE A 188 12.09 -10.33 -5.58
N GLU A 189 13.29 -10.79 -5.19
CA GLU A 189 14.51 -10.72 -6.02
C GLU A 189 14.45 -11.60 -7.27
N GLN A 190 13.57 -12.60 -7.30
CA GLN A 190 13.25 -13.37 -8.52
C GLN A 190 12.47 -12.55 -9.55
N THR A 191 12.04 -11.33 -9.22
CA THR A 191 11.37 -10.40 -10.12
C THR A 191 12.27 -9.22 -10.48
N ASN A 192 11.87 -8.42 -11.46
CA ASN A 192 12.61 -7.20 -11.83
C ASN A 192 12.30 -6.01 -10.91
N VAL A 193 11.52 -6.20 -9.84
CA VAL A 193 11.10 -5.12 -8.96
C VAL A 193 12.10 -4.96 -7.81
N PRO A 194 12.75 -3.78 -7.67
CA PRO A 194 13.77 -3.59 -6.64
C PRO A 194 13.17 -3.46 -5.24
N ILE A 195 13.84 -4.04 -4.24
CA ILE A 195 13.55 -3.76 -2.83
C ILE A 195 14.13 -2.39 -2.47
N TRP A 196 13.26 -1.43 -2.19
CA TRP A 196 13.65 -0.07 -1.82
C TRP A 196 14.09 0.03 -0.37
N GLY A 197 13.62 -0.86 0.50
CA GLY A 197 14.10 -0.96 1.87
C GLY A 197 13.34 -1.95 2.72
N VAL A 198 13.79 -2.07 3.98
CA VAL A 198 13.16 -2.87 5.02
C VAL A 198 12.86 -1.97 6.22
N ILE A 199 11.64 -2.04 6.73
CA ILE A 199 11.22 -1.38 7.97
C ILE A 199 11.18 -2.44 9.08
N LEU A 200 12.11 -2.35 10.02
CA LEU A 200 12.17 -3.21 11.20
C LEU A 200 11.36 -2.59 12.34
N GLN A 201 10.30 -3.27 12.76
CA GLN A 201 9.53 -2.93 13.96
C GLN A 201 10.19 -3.59 15.18
N THR A 202 10.55 -2.81 16.21
CA THR A 202 11.32 -3.32 17.36
C THR A 202 10.52 -3.58 18.63
N GLY A 203 9.27 -3.13 18.72
CA GLY A 203 8.43 -3.22 19.92
C GLY A 203 7.39 -2.13 19.92
#